data_AF-A0A380EKD6-F1
#
_entry.id   AF-A0A380EKD6-F1
#
_cell.length_a   1.000
_cell.length_b   1.000
_cell.length_c   1.000
_cell.angle_alpha   90.00
_cell.angle_beta   90.00
_cell.angle_gamma   90.00
#
_symmetry.space_group_name_H-M   'P 1'
#
loop_
_entity.id
_entity.type
_entity.pdbx_description
1 polymer ?
#
loop_
_entity_poly.entity_id
_entity_poly.type
_entity_poly.pdbx_seq_one_letter_code
_entity_poly.pdbx_strand_id
1 'polypeptide(L)'
;MLDMQSEGQPIDLETLEMIHKTKTGALLTFAVMSAADIANVDDTTKEHLESYSYHLGMMFQIKDDLLDCYGDEAKLGKKWAAILKIIKVRT
;
A
#
# COMPACT_ATOMS: atom_id res chain seq x y z
N MET A 1 9.53 -4.67 -9.02
CA MET A 1 9.83 -4.78 -10.47
C MET A 1 8.61 -4.44 -11.33
N LEU A 2 7.40 -4.89 -10.98
CA LEU A 2 6.16 -4.54 -11.69
C LEU A 2 5.93 -3.02 -11.87
N ASP A 3 6.11 -2.22 -10.82
CA ASP A 3 5.96 -0.75 -10.85
C ASP A 3 6.80 -0.06 -11.95
N MET A 4 8.06 -0.48 -12.10
CA MET A 4 8.99 0.09 -13.09
C MET A 4 8.72 -0.44 -14.51
N GLN A 5 8.07 -1.60 -14.63
CA GLN A 5 7.68 -2.21 -15.91
C GLN A 5 6.32 -1.70 -16.42
N SER A 6 5.51 -1.12 -15.53
CA SER A 6 4.19 -0.57 -15.83
C SER A 6 4.21 0.91 -16.20
N GLU A 7 5.36 1.58 -16.15
CA GLU A 7 5.50 2.96 -16.61
C GLU A 7 5.18 3.07 -18.12
N GLY A 8 4.09 3.77 -18.45
CA GLY A 8 3.68 4.05 -19.82
C GLY A 8 2.80 3.00 -20.49
N GLN A 9 2.37 1.95 -19.78
CA GLN A 9 1.45 0.93 -20.29
C GLN A 9 0.06 1.04 -19.64
N PRO A 10 -1.04 0.80 -20.37
CA PRO A 10 -2.35 0.60 -19.76
C PRO A 10 -2.34 -0.70 -18.96
N ILE A 11 -2.42 -0.58 -17.64
CA ILE A 11 -2.51 -1.71 -16.70
C ILE A 11 -3.97 -1.94 -16.27
N ASP A 12 -4.34 -3.20 -16.06
CA ASP A 12 -5.64 -3.56 -15.50
C ASP A 12 -5.69 -3.36 -13.98
N LEU A 13 -6.92 -3.36 -13.44
CA LEU A 13 -7.18 -3.10 -12.02
C LEU A 13 -6.49 -4.14 -11.12
N GLU A 14 -6.45 -5.40 -11.54
CA GLU A 14 -5.85 -6.51 -10.80
C GLU A 14 -4.33 -6.36 -10.68
N THR A 15 -3.67 -5.89 -11.74
CA THR A 15 -2.23 -5.57 -11.74
C THR A 15 -1.92 -4.36 -10.88
N LEU A 16 -2.76 -3.32 -10.93
CA LEU A 16 -2.62 -2.14 -10.07
C LEU A 16 -2.77 -2.50 -8.58
N GLU A 17 -3.77 -3.31 -8.24
CA GLU A 17 -3.95 -3.84 -6.89
C GLU A 17 -2.74 -4.66 -6.43
N MET A 18 -2.16 -5.50 -7.30
CA MET A 18 -0.93 -6.24 -6.99
C MET A 18 0.27 -5.33 -6.71
N ILE A 19 0.43 -4.23 -7.46
CA ILE A 19 1.51 -3.26 -7.24
C ILE A 19 1.33 -2.52 -5.91
N HIS A 20 0.11 -2.11 -5.55
CA HIS A 20 -0.15 -1.44 -4.28
C HIS A 20 0.00 -2.39 -3.08
N LYS A 21 -0.51 -3.61 -3.21
CA LYS A 21 -0.41 -4.66 -2.20
C LYS A 21 1.04 -5.05 -1.87
N THR A 22 1.96 -4.87 -2.82
CA THR A 22 3.37 -5.24 -2.67
C THR A 22 4.29 -4.15 -2.14
N LYS A 23 3.88 -2.88 -2.06
CA LYS A 23 4.82 -1.79 -1.75
C LYS A 23 4.80 -1.31 -0.30
N THR A 24 3.67 -0.82 0.21
CA THR A 24 3.64 -0.14 1.52
C THR A 24 3.28 -1.08 2.67
N GLY A 25 2.21 -1.88 2.49
CA GLY A 25 1.79 -2.83 3.52
C GLY A 25 2.84 -3.92 3.79
N ALA A 26 3.46 -4.43 2.72
CA ALA A 26 4.49 -5.46 2.81
C ALA A 26 5.74 -4.99 3.57
N LEU A 27 6.15 -3.72 3.42
CA LEU A 27 7.29 -3.16 4.17
C LEU A 27 6.99 -3.02 5.66
N LEU A 28 5.77 -2.65 6.03
CA LEU A 28 5.34 -2.58 7.43
C LEU A 28 5.29 -3.97 8.07
N THR A 29 4.73 -4.95 7.37
CA THR A 29 4.77 -6.36 7.78
C THR A 29 6.20 -6.84 7.95
N PHE A 30 7.08 -6.59 6.97
CA PHE A 30 8.48 -6.98 7.06
C PHE A 30 9.19 -6.37 8.27
N ALA A 31 8.99 -5.08 8.55
CA ALA A 31 9.62 -4.42 9.69
C ALA A 31 9.20 -5.03 11.04
N VAL A 32 7.90 -5.31 11.20
CA VAL A 32 7.36 -5.93 12.42
C VAL A 32 7.85 -7.36 12.58
N MET A 33 7.77 -8.17 11.52
CA MET A 33 8.15 -9.58 11.57
C MET A 33 9.66 -9.76 11.74
N SER A 34 10.49 -8.89 11.14
CA SER A 34 11.94 -8.90 11.35
C SER A 34 12.31 -8.62 12.81
N ALA A 35 11.60 -7.69 13.47
CA ALA A 35 11.81 -7.44 14.89
C ALA A 35 11.36 -8.61 15.77
N ALA A 36 10.23 -9.26 15.42
CA ALA A 36 9.74 -10.44 16.10
C ALA A 36 10.74 -11.61 16.02
N ASP A 37 11.34 -11.83 14.84
CA ASP A 37 12.36 -12.85 14.63
C ASP A 37 13.64 -12.56 15.43
N ILE A 38 14.10 -11.30 15.46
CA ILE A 38 15.27 -10.88 16.27
C ILE A 38 15.01 -11.07 17.78
N ALA A 39 13.80 -10.76 18.23
CA ALA A 39 13.40 -10.89 19.64
C ALA A 39 13.10 -12.34 20.06
N ASN A 40 13.04 -13.27 19.10
CA ASN A 40 12.78 -14.70 19.31
C ASN A 40 11.52 -14.96 20.15
N VAL A 41 10.42 -14.30 19.77
CA VAL A 41 9.10 -14.41 20.43
C VAL A 41 8.47 -15.79 20.20
N ASP A 42 7.50 -16.17 21.03
CA ASP A 42 6.72 -17.40 20.85
C ASP A 42 5.77 -17.31 19.63
N ASP A 43 5.32 -18.47 19.15
CA ASP A 43 4.48 -18.59 17.96
C ASP A 43 3.16 -17.82 18.08
N THR A 44 2.54 -17.80 19.26
CA THR A 44 1.29 -17.07 19.49
C THR A 44 1.52 -15.56 19.37
N THR A 45 2.62 -15.05 19.93
CA THR A 45 3.01 -13.65 19.76
C THR A 45 3.32 -13.33 18.29
N LYS A 46 3.99 -14.23 17.58
CA LYS A 46 4.32 -14.08 16.16
C LYS A 46 3.07 -13.97 15.29
N GLU A 47 2.07 -14.85 15.50
CA GLU A 47 0.79 -14.82 14.78
C GLU A 47 0.02 -13.51 15.01
N HIS A 48 -0.01 -13.02 16.27
CA HIS A 48 -0.63 -11.74 16.57
C HIS A 48 0.07 -10.57 15.89
N LEU A 49 1.41 -10.57 15.84
CA LEU A 49 2.19 -9.53 15.18
C LEU A 49 2.02 -9.56 13.65
N GLU A 50 1.90 -10.74 13.07
CA GLU A 50 1.61 -10.91 11.65
C GLU A 50 0.23 -10.30 11.30
N SER A 51 -0.82 -10.67 12.04
CA SER A 51 -2.16 -10.13 11.85
C SER A 51 -2.19 -8.61 12.07
N TYR A 52 -1.57 -8.12 13.15
CA TYR A 52 -1.46 -6.70 13.44
C TYR A 52 -0.82 -5.92 12.29
N SER A 53 0.34 -6.37 11.82
CA SER A 53 1.11 -5.66 10.80
C SER A 53 0.41 -5.66 9.43
N TYR A 54 -0.29 -6.75 9.09
CA TYR A 54 -1.15 -6.81 7.90
C TYR A 54 -2.26 -5.75 7.95
N HIS A 55 -3.02 -5.71 9.04
CA HIS A 55 -4.11 -4.74 9.19
C HIS A 55 -3.60 -3.29 9.25
N LEU A 56 -2.46 -3.06 9.89
CA LEU A 56 -1.80 -1.75 9.91
C LEU A 56 -1.43 -1.30 8.49
N GLY A 57 -0.84 -2.19 7.68
CA GLY A 57 -0.49 -1.92 6.29
C GLY A 57 -1.70 -1.61 5.41
N MET A 58 -2.83 -2.29 5.64
CA MET A 58 -4.10 -1.99 4.96
C MET A 58 -4.68 -0.64 5.37
N MET A 59 -4.68 -0.32 6.67
CA MET A 59 -5.18 0.97 7.18
C MET A 59 -4.35 2.14 6.64
N PHE A 60 -3.04 1.95 6.50
CA PHE A 60 -2.16 2.98 5.95
C PHE A 60 -2.50 3.30 4.48
N GLN A 61 -2.77 2.28 3.66
CA GLN A 61 -3.19 2.47 2.27
C GLN A 61 -4.53 3.20 2.18
N ILE A 62 -5.54 2.78 2.96
CA ILE A 62 -6.85 3.44 3.00
C ILE A 62 -6.71 4.92 3.39
N LYS A 63 -5.86 5.21 4.38
CA LYS A 63 -5.59 6.60 4.78
C LYS A 63 -4.92 7.40 3.66
N ASP A 64 -3.95 6.82 2.96
CA ASP A 64 -3.25 7.46 1.85
C ASP A 64 -4.22 7.77 0.71
N ASP A 65 -5.08 6.82 0.33
CA ASP A 65 -6.13 7.00 -0.69
C ASP A 65 -7.15 8.08 -0.30
N LEU A 66 -7.54 8.13 0.99
CA LEU A 66 -8.43 9.17 1.50
C LEU A 66 -7.77 10.55 1.49
N LEU A 67 -6.48 10.63 1.81
CA LEU A 67 -5.71 11.87 1.72
C LEU A 67 -5.58 12.31 0.27
N ASP A 68 -5.36 11.39 -0.67
CA ASP A 68 -5.32 11.70 -2.10
C ASP A 68 -6.69 12.18 -2.64
N CYS A 69 -7.80 11.69 -2.09
CA CYS A 69 -9.15 12.10 -2.51
C CYS A 69 -9.62 13.43 -1.89
N TYR A 70 -9.27 13.69 -0.63
CA TYR A 70 -9.83 14.80 0.16
C TYR A 70 -8.79 15.83 0.63
N GLY A 71 -7.51 15.59 0.36
CA GLY A 71 -6.44 16.46 0.76
C GLY A 71 -6.35 17.71 -0.11
N ASP A 72 -6.14 18.82 0.57
CA ASP A 72 -5.86 20.12 -0.05
C ASP A 72 -4.61 20.00 -0.94
N GLU A 73 -4.75 20.26 -2.24
CA GLU A 73 -3.67 20.18 -3.25
C GLU A 73 -2.42 20.94 -2.80
N ALA A 74 -2.59 22.00 -2.01
CA ALA A 74 -1.51 22.83 -1.48
C ALA A 74 -0.63 22.12 -0.43
N LYS A 75 -1.12 21.07 0.24
CA LYS A 75 -0.38 20.35 1.31
C LYS A 75 0.29 19.06 0.84
N LEU A 76 -0.19 18.45 -0.23
CA LEU A 76 0.24 17.12 -0.65
C LEU A 76 1.47 17.11 -1.57
N GLY A 77 1.83 18.25 -2.18
CA GLY A 77 3.11 18.41 -2.90
C GLY A 77 3.33 17.46 -4.09
N LYS A 78 2.34 16.66 -4.49
CA LYS A 78 2.41 15.73 -5.61
C LYS A 78 1.19 15.91 -6.51
N LYS A 79 1.48 16.04 -7.81
CA LYS A 79 0.49 16.01 -8.89
C LYS A 79 -0.27 14.69 -8.84
N TRP A 80 -1.59 14.76 -8.91
CA TRP A 80 -2.53 13.71 -9.26
C TRP A 80 -1.92 12.62 -10.15
N ALA A 81 -1.35 11.58 -9.55
CA ALA A 81 -0.64 10.52 -10.26
C ALA A 81 -1.29 9.19 -9.91
N ALA A 82 -2.48 8.96 -10.48
CA ALA A 82 -2.91 7.69 -11.10
C ALA A 82 -4.43 7.47 -10.97
N ILE A 83 -5.03 7.76 -9.82
CA ILE A 83 -6.37 7.21 -9.49
C ILE A 83 -7.51 7.96 -10.21
N LEU A 84 -7.49 9.30 -10.29
CA LEU A 84 -8.56 10.05 -10.97
C LEU A 84 -8.60 9.92 -12.51
N LYS A 85 -7.55 9.38 -13.15
CA LYS A 85 -7.59 9.11 -14.60
C LYS A 85 -8.47 7.91 -14.95
N ILE A 86 -8.72 7.00 -14.01
CA ILE A 86 -9.46 5.76 -14.26
C ILE A 86 -10.99 5.99 -14.22
N ILE A 87 -11.47 6.96 -13.42
CA ILE A 87 -12.91 7.21 -13.27
C ILE A 87 -13.52 7.95 -14.49
N LYS A 88 -12.69 8.60 -15.32
CA LYS A 88 -13.17 9.35 -16.50
C LYS A 88 -13.36 8.53 -17.78
N VAL A 89 -13.22 7.20 -17.74
CA VAL A 89 -13.47 6.30 -18.90
C VAL A 89 -14.82 5.56 -18.77
N ARG A 90 -15.79 6.16 -18.06
CA ARG A 90 -17.18 5.67 -17.98
C ARG A 90 -18.22 6.79 -18.18
N THR A 91 -18.01 7.61 -19.22
CA THR A 91 -19.06 8.34 -19.93
C THR A 91 -18.94 8.08 -21.40
#